data_AF-A0A966WUU4-F1
#
_entry.id   AF-A0A966WUU4-F1
#
_cell.length_a   1.000
_cell.length_b   1.000
_cell.length_c   1.000
_cell.angle_alpha   90.00
_cell.angle_beta   90.00
_cell.angle_gamma   90.00
#
_symmetry.space_group_name_H-M   'P 1'
#
loop_
_entity.id
_entity.type
_entity.pdbx_description
1 polymer ?
#
loop_
_entity_poly.entity_id
_entity_poly.type
_entity_poly.pdbx_seq_one_letter_code
_entity_poly.pdbx_strand_id
1 'polypeptide(L)'
;MGLHRQHPFYRERIKLFDLELNSGRKDVWDYQWHYALASQGMLSMVPAVNLIQNIGFTGDATHTVDPDPLRSRPAQALAVDDGLRHPEFMLADPAYEQALIRAAHPGPWRGWLAPKTRRVLAKLLPRRQ
;
A
#
# COMPACT_ATOMS: atom_id res chain seq x y z
N MET A 1 -5.21 -6.65 16.72
CA MET A 1 -5.76 -5.29 16.55
C MET A 1 -4.95 -4.56 15.51
N GLY A 2 -5.59 -3.94 14.53
CA GLY A 2 -4.90 -3.06 13.57
C GLY A 2 -4.24 -1.85 14.25
N LEU A 3 -3.18 -1.30 13.67
CA LEU A 3 -2.40 -0.17 14.19
C LEU A 3 -3.22 1.12 14.32
N HIS A 4 -4.32 1.23 13.56
CA HIS A 4 -5.32 2.29 13.79
C HIS A 4 -6.04 2.17 15.14
N ARG A 5 -5.87 1.06 15.88
CA ARG A 5 -6.42 0.82 17.23
C ARG A 5 -5.36 0.83 18.33
N GLN A 6 -4.07 0.85 17.99
CA GLN A 6 -2.98 0.86 18.98
C GLN A 6 -2.52 2.28 19.24
N HIS A 7 -2.46 2.69 20.51
CA HIS A 7 -2.01 4.04 20.86
C HIS A 7 -0.48 4.17 20.79
N PRO A 8 0.07 5.25 20.20
CA PRO A 8 -0.66 6.33 19.54
C PRO A 8 -1.25 5.86 18.20
N PHE A 9 -2.55 6.11 18.01
CA PHE A 9 -3.26 5.75 16.77
C PHE A 9 -2.51 6.37 15.58
N TYR A 10 -2.50 5.67 14.44
CA TYR A 10 -1.97 6.21 13.20
C TYR A 10 -2.86 7.36 12.71
N ARG A 11 -2.64 8.57 13.26
CA ARG A 11 -3.50 9.76 13.12
C ARG A 11 -3.70 10.16 11.67
N GLU A 12 -2.71 9.90 10.83
CA GLU A 12 -2.74 10.14 9.39
C GLU A 12 -3.86 9.33 8.73
N ARG A 13 -4.08 8.07 9.13
CA ARG A 13 -5.16 7.25 8.57
C ARG A 13 -6.54 7.74 8.97
N ILE A 14 -6.72 8.24 10.19
CA ILE A 14 -8.01 8.79 10.63
C ILE A 14 -8.37 10.01 9.77
N LYS A 15 -7.42 10.93 9.56
CA LYS A 15 -7.61 12.09 8.68
C LYS A 15 -7.93 11.68 7.24
N LEU A 16 -7.27 10.64 6.73
CA LEU A 16 -7.55 10.08 5.41
C LEU A 16 -8.96 9.49 5.32
N PHE A 17 -9.41 8.72 6.33
CA PHE A 17 -10.77 8.23 6.37
C PHE A 17 -11.77 9.39 6.41
N ASP A 18 -11.57 10.38 7.28
CA ASP A 18 -12.46 11.53 7.36
C ASP A 18 -12.50 12.33 6.05
N LEU A 19 -11.37 12.49 5.37
CA LEU A 19 -11.31 13.18 4.09
C LEU A 19 -12.03 12.38 2.99
N GLU A 20 -11.64 11.13 2.80
CA GLU A 20 -12.14 10.32 1.68
C GLU A 20 -13.61 9.94 1.86
N LEU A 21 -14.04 9.58 3.08
CA LEU A 21 -15.44 9.24 3.39
C LEU A 21 -16.38 10.44 3.25
N ASN A 22 -15.97 11.63 3.70
CA ASN A 22 -16.81 12.82 3.66
C ASN A 22 -16.73 13.58 2.32
N SER A 23 -15.77 13.26 1.45
CA SER A 23 -15.59 13.94 0.16
C SER A 23 -16.73 13.68 -0.84
N GLY A 24 -17.61 12.70 -0.58
CA GLY A 24 -18.63 12.26 -1.53
C GLY A 24 -18.07 11.57 -2.77
N ARG A 25 -16.75 11.31 -2.83
CA ARG A 25 -16.10 10.57 -3.91
C ARG A 25 -16.50 9.10 -3.81
N LYS A 26 -17.27 8.62 -4.79
CA LYS A 26 -17.76 7.24 -4.82
C LYS A 26 -16.70 6.24 -5.29
N ASP A 27 -15.63 6.72 -5.92
CA ASP A 27 -14.59 5.88 -6.55
C ASP A 27 -13.49 5.40 -5.58
N VAL A 28 -13.60 5.73 -4.29
CA VAL A 28 -12.63 5.36 -3.23
C VAL A 28 -13.24 4.37 -2.23
N TRP A 29 -13.86 3.30 -2.76
CA TRP A 29 -14.53 2.26 -1.96
C TRP A 29 -13.56 1.49 -1.05
N ASP A 30 -12.29 1.42 -1.42
CA ASP A 30 -11.25 0.71 -0.68
C ASP A 30 -11.02 1.33 0.71
N TYR A 31 -11.07 2.67 0.84
CA TYR A 31 -11.03 3.35 2.13
C TYR A 31 -12.25 3.06 2.99
N GLN A 32 -13.45 3.01 2.38
CA GLN A 32 -14.70 2.66 3.06
C GLN A 32 -14.65 1.24 3.62
N TRP A 33 -14.17 0.29 2.81
CA TRP A 33 -14.02 -1.10 3.22
C TRP A 33 -13.00 -1.25 4.35
N HIS A 34 -11.83 -0.60 4.24
CA HIS A 34 -10.84 -0.61 5.32
C HIS A 34 -11.39 -0.04 6.62
N TYR A 35 -12.16 1.07 6.55
CA TYR A 35 -12.82 1.63 7.73
C TYR A 35 -13.81 0.65 8.37
N ALA A 36 -14.62 -0.05 7.56
CA ALA A 36 -15.57 -1.04 8.07
C ALA A 36 -14.87 -2.21 8.80
N LEU A 37 -13.80 -2.75 8.22
CA LEU A 37 -12.97 -3.77 8.89
C LEU A 37 -12.36 -3.21 10.19
N ALA A 38 -11.90 -1.96 10.13
CA ALA A 38 -11.25 -1.25 11.22
C ALA A 38 -12.19 -0.94 12.39
N SER A 39 -13.44 -0.58 12.16
CA SER A 39 -14.41 -0.29 13.21
C SER A 39 -14.95 -1.57 13.88
N GLN A 40 -15.04 -2.67 13.13
CA GLN A 40 -15.66 -3.93 13.59
C GLN A 40 -14.69 -4.96 14.20
N GLY A 41 -13.48 -4.55 14.57
CA GLY A 41 -12.53 -5.52 15.14
C GLY A 41 -11.92 -6.52 14.14
N MET A 42 -12.34 -6.52 12.87
CA MET A 42 -12.05 -7.59 11.90
C MET A 42 -10.56 -7.72 11.54
N LEU A 43 -10.19 -8.91 11.06
CA LEU A 43 -8.86 -9.27 10.58
C LEU A 43 -8.93 -9.59 9.08
N SER A 44 -7.83 -9.34 8.36
CA SER A 44 -7.65 -9.76 6.97
C SER A 44 -6.51 -10.78 6.88
N MET A 45 -6.63 -11.71 5.95
CA MET A 45 -5.54 -12.63 5.58
C MET A 45 -4.80 -12.05 4.37
N VAL A 46 -3.47 -11.99 4.45
CA VAL A 46 -2.63 -11.57 3.34
C VAL A 46 -1.78 -12.76 2.89
N PRO A 47 -1.86 -13.18 1.62
CA PRO A 47 -1.03 -14.27 1.12
C PRO A 47 0.45 -13.88 1.13
N ALA A 48 1.32 -14.88 1.29
CA ALA A 48 2.78 -14.67 1.26
C ALA A 48 3.30 -14.24 -0.12
N VAL A 49 2.52 -14.51 -1.17
CA VAL A 49 2.82 -14.14 -2.55
C VAL A 49 1.67 -13.35 -3.15
N ASN A 50 1.97 -12.55 -4.18
CA ASN A 50 0.95 -11.80 -4.91
C ASN A 50 0.15 -12.75 -5.80
N LEU A 51 -1.14 -12.95 -5.52
CA LEU A 51 -1.99 -13.89 -6.27
C LEU A 51 -2.67 -13.28 -7.50
N ILE A 52 -2.52 -11.97 -7.71
CA ILE A 52 -3.17 -11.24 -8.79
C ILE A 52 -2.15 -10.51 -9.66
N GLN A 53 -2.50 -10.22 -10.91
CA GLN A 53 -1.75 -9.31 -11.76
C GLN A 53 -2.60 -8.06 -11.96
N ASN A 54 -2.11 -6.90 -11.51
CA ASN A 54 -2.75 -5.64 -11.86
C ASN A 54 -2.34 -5.24 -13.28
N ILE A 55 -3.32 -5.01 -14.16
CA ILE A 55 -3.13 -4.59 -15.56
C ILE A 55 -3.46 -3.11 -15.79
N GLY A 56 -3.88 -2.38 -14.75
CA GLY A 56 -4.34 -0.99 -14.82
C GLY A 56 -3.27 0.07 -14.55
N PHE A 57 -1.99 -0.29 -14.66
CA PHE A 57 -0.83 0.61 -14.48
C PHE A 57 -0.02 0.67 -15.77
N THR A 58 -0.69 1.06 -16.84
CA THR A 58 -0.15 1.20 -18.20
C THR A 58 -0.47 2.59 -18.73
N GLY A 59 0.20 3.02 -19.80
CA GLY A 59 -0.08 4.33 -20.42
C GLY A 59 -1.52 4.48 -20.92
N ASP A 60 -2.20 3.37 -21.16
CA ASP A 60 -3.59 3.33 -21.66
C ASP A 60 -4.64 3.15 -20.53
N ALA A 61 -4.22 3.20 -19.26
CA ALA A 61 -5.13 3.03 -18.13
C ALA A 61 -6.10 4.20 -17.97
N THR A 62 -7.32 3.92 -17.50
CA THR A 62 -8.39 4.92 -17.36
C THR A 62 -8.19 5.90 -16.21
N HIS A 63 -7.49 5.49 -15.15
CA HIS A 63 -7.35 6.28 -13.91
C HIS A 63 -5.91 6.45 -13.43
N THR A 64 -5.03 5.46 -13.69
CA THR A 64 -3.66 5.46 -13.14
C THR A 64 -2.65 5.12 -14.23
N VAL A 65 -2.15 6.15 -14.90
CA VAL A 65 -1.19 6.01 -16.02
C VAL A 65 0.27 5.93 -15.58
N ASP A 66 0.55 6.29 -14.32
CA ASP A 66 1.90 6.24 -13.77
C ASP A 66 2.30 4.79 -13.44
N PRO A 67 3.36 4.24 -14.05
CA PRO A 67 3.79 2.89 -13.75
C PRO A 67 4.28 2.77 -12.30
N ASP A 68 3.78 1.76 -11.59
CA ASP A 68 4.14 1.47 -10.21
C ASP A 68 4.67 0.03 -10.09
N PRO A 69 6.00 -0.17 -9.95
CA PRO A 69 6.61 -1.49 -9.87
C PRO A 69 6.12 -2.36 -8.70
N LEU A 70 5.57 -1.76 -7.64
CA LEU A 70 4.99 -2.52 -6.53
C LEU A 70 3.57 -2.99 -6.85
N ARG A 71 2.79 -2.18 -7.55
CA ARG A 71 1.39 -2.47 -7.89
C ARG A 71 1.23 -3.27 -9.18
N SER A 72 2.21 -3.22 -10.07
CA SER A 72 2.26 -3.98 -11.33
C SER A 72 2.99 -5.33 -11.21
N ARG A 73 3.22 -5.82 -10.00
CA ARG A 73 3.94 -7.08 -9.78
C ARG A 73 3.23 -8.27 -10.42
N PRO A 74 3.97 -9.26 -10.94
CA PRO A 74 3.38 -10.46 -11.48
C PRO A 74 2.65 -11.26 -10.41
N ALA A 75 1.57 -11.92 -10.84
CA ALA A 75 0.93 -12.97 -10.08
C ALA A 75 1.91 -14.13 -9.92
N GLN A 76 1.86 -14.78 -8.76
CA GLN A 76 2.67 -15.94 -8.43
C GLN A 76 1.76 -17.04 -7.91
N ALA A 77 2.06 -18.28 -8.29
CA ALA A 77 1.38 -19.43 -7.74
C ALA A 77 1.74 -19.60 -6.26
N LEU A 78 0.73 -19.81 -5.42
CA LEU A 78 0.94 -20.27 -4.06
C LEU A 78 1.07 -21.78 -4.08
N ALA A 79 2.20 -22.31 -3.60
CA ALA A 79 2.37 -23.73 -3.39
C ALA A 79 1.47 -24.17 -2.23
N VAL A 80 0.60 -25.15 -2.48
CA VAL A 80 -0.36 -25.69 -1.50
C VAL A 80 -0.32 -27.22 -1.56
N ASP A 81 0.88 -27.78 -1.45
CA ASP A 81 1.15 -29.19 -1.71
C ASP A 81 0.35 -30.14 -0.78
N ASP A 82 0.05 -29.69 0.45
CA ASP A 82 -0.77 -30.42 1.43
C ASP A 82 -2.17 -29.80 1.65
N GLY A 83 -2.63 -28.94 0.72
CA GLY A 83 -3.87 -28.17 0.87
C GLY A 83 -3.78 -26.98 1.84
N LEU A 84 -4.87 -26.20 1.92
CA LEU A 84 -4.94 -25.02 2.78
C LEU A 84 -5.11 -25.44 4.24
N ARG A 85 -4.06 -25.24 5.04
CA ARG A 85 -4.11 -25.46 6.49
C ARG A 85 -4.70 -24.22 7.17
N HIS A 86 -5.86 -24.37 7.80
CA HIS A 86 -6.46 -23.32 8.60
C HIS A 86 -5.73 -23.18 9.95
N PRO A 87 -5.50 -21.94 10.43
CA PRO A 87 -4.87 -21.74 11.72
C PRO A 87 -5.84 -22.13 12.85
N GLU A 88 -5.31 -22.73 13.92
CA GLU A 88 -6.11 -23.11 15.11
C GLU A 88 -6.67 -21.89 15.85
N PHE A 89 -5.98 -20.75 15.75
CA PHE A 89 -6.40 -19.48 16.31
C PHE A 89 -6.01 -18.33 15.38
N MET A 90 -6.79 -17.26 15.42
CA MET A 90 -6.56 -16.06 14.60
C MET A 90 -6.17 -14.90 15.51
N LEU A 91 -4.96 -14.38 15.31
CA LEU A 91 -4.44 -13.20 15.99
C LEU A 91 -3.97 -12.21 14.93
N ALA A 92 -4.05 -10.91 15.27
CA ALA A 92 -3.41 -9.92 14.43
C ALA A 92 -1.89 -10.01 14.56
N ASP A 93 -1.19 -9.65 13.49
CA ASP A 93 0.27 -9.54 13.46
C ASP A 93 0.68 -8.05 13.41
N PRO A 94 1.03 -7.44 14.55
CA PRO A 94 1.46 -6.05 14.58
C PRO A 94 2.80 -5.82 13.88
N ALA A 95 3.67 -6.82 13.85
CA ALA A 95 4.99 -6.70 13.22
C ALA A 95 4.85 -6.63 11.70
N TYR A 96 4.01 -7.50 11.12
CA TYR A 96 3.64 -7.43 9.71
C TYR A 96 3.01 -6.07 9.37
N GLU A 97 2.05 -5.60 10.17
CA GLU A 97 1.39 -4.34 9.89
C GLU A 97 2.34 -3.13 9.94
N GLN A 98 3.27 -3.11 10.91
CA GLN A 98 4.30 -2.07 10.98
C GLN A 98 5.25 -2.13 9.77
N ALA A 99 5.65 -3.33 9.34
CA ALA A 99 6.48 -3.50 8.16
C ALA A 99 5.77 -3.01 6.89
N LEU A 100 4.47 -3.31 6.74
CA LEU A 100 3.65 -2.85 5.63
C LEU A 100 3.55 -1.32 5.59
N ILE A 101 3.28 -0.68 6.73
CA ILE A 101 3.21 0.80 6.82
C ILE A 101 4.55 1.43 6.44
N ARG A 102 5.67 0.89 6.94
CA ARG A 102 7.02 1.39 6.60
C ARG A 102 7.34 1.24 5.11
N ALA A 103 6.88 0.15 4.48
CA ALA A 103 7.09 -0.10 3.06
C ALA A 103 6.24 0.83 2.17
N ALA A 104 4.98 1.10 2.56
CA ALA A 104 4.06 1.97 1.82
C ALA A 104 4.34 3.47 2.04
N HIS A 105 4.85 3.84 3.22
CA HIS A 105 5.21 5.19 3.59
C HIS A 105 6.69 5.24 4.00
N PRO A 106 7.63 5.03 3.07
CA PRO A 106 9.03 5.23 3.38
C PRO A 106 9.21 6.68 3.84
N GLY A 107 9.86 6.86 5.00
CA GLY A 107 9.96 8.16 5.66
C GLY A 107 10.46 9.30 4.75
N PRO A 108 10.35 10.55 5.22
CA PRO A 108 10.48 11.79 4.42
C PRO A 108 11.79 11.93 3.60
N TRP A 109 12.80 11.13 3.93
CA TRP A 109 14.10 11.10 3.27
C TRP A 109 14.09 10.61 1.82
N ARG A 110 13.16 9.72 1.42
CA ARG A 110 13.09 9.24 0.02
C ARG A 110 12.42 10.23 -0.94
N GLY A 111 11.44 11.02 -0.47
CA GLY A 111 10.71 11.98 -1.31
C GLY A 111 11.40 13.34 -1.46
N TRP A 112 12.17 13.78 -0.45
CA TRP A 112 12.71 15.14 -0.42
C TRP A 112 14.01 15.33 -1.22
N LEU A 113 14.88 14.30 -1.27
CA LEU A 113 16.16 14.37 -1.97
C LEU A 113 16.05 14.06 -3.48
N ALA A 114 15.11 13.23 -3.91
CA ALA A 114 15.03 12.76 -5.30
C ALA A 114 14.79 13.87 -6.35
N PRO A 115 13.94 14.90 -6.12
CA PRO A 115 13.71 15.93 -7.14
C PRO A 115 14.86 16.94 -7.24
N LYS A 116 15.51 17.27 -6.12
CA LYS A 116 16.56 18.30 -6.07
C LYS A 116 17.91 17.80 -6.57
N THR A 117 18.29 16.56 -6.28
CA THR A 117 19.55 15.98 -6.76
C THR A 117 19.55 15.75 -8.26
N ARG A 118 18.41 15.35 -8.84
CA ARG A 118 18.25 15.15 -10.30
C ARG A 118 18.44 16.46 -11.09
N ARG A 119 17.97 17.58 -10.54
CA ARG A 119 18.11 18.92 -11.15
C ARG A 119 19.54 19.49 -11.06
N VAL A 120 20.28 19.13 -10.01
CA VAL A 120 21.69 19.52 -9.82
C VAL A 120 22.63 18.64 -10.64
N LEU A 121 22.40 17.32 -10.68
CA LEU A 121 23.18 16.38 -11.49
C LEU A 121 23.03 16.63 -12.99
N ALA A 122 21.83 17.01 -13.46
CA ALA A 122 21.61 17.41 -14.86
C ALA A 122 22.34 18.70 -15.27
N LYS A 123 22.76 19.53 -14.30
CA LYS A 123 23.60 20.72 -14.55
C LYS A 123 25.11 20.43 -14.52
N LEU A 124 25.52 19.29 -13.95
CA LEU A 124 26.92 18.93 -13.75
C LEU A 124 27.43 17.90 -14.76
N LEU A 125 26.56 17.25 -15.53
CA LEU A 125 26.96 16.34 -16.60
C LEU A 125 27.18 17.13 -17.91
N PRO A 126 28.37 17.06 -18.53
CA PRO A 126 28.63 17.74 -19.78
C PRO A 126 27.73 17.18 -20.90
N ARG A 127 27.12 18.09 -21.68
CA ARG A 127 26.37 17.73 -22.88
C ARG A 127 27.34 17.09 -23.87
N ARG A 128 27.21 15.78 -24.12
CA ARG A 128 27.91 15.10 -25.22
C ARG A 128 27.44 15.72 -26.54
N GLN A 129 28.40 16.17 -27.35
CA GLN A 129 28.20 16.48 -28.77
C GLN A 129 27.92 15.20 -29.55
#